data_AF-A0A1F2R7U6-F1
#
_entry.id   AF-A0A1F2R7U6-F1
#
_cell.length_a   1.000
_cell.length_b   1.000
_cell.length_c   1.000
_cell.angle_alpha   90.00
_cell.angle_beta   90.00
_cell.angle_gamma   90.00
#
_symmetry.space_group_name_H-M   'P 1'
#
loop_
_entity.id
_entity.type
_entity.pdbx_description
1 polymer ?
#
loop_
_entity_poly.entity_id
_entity_poly.type
_entity_poly.pdbx_seq_one_letter_code
_entity_poly.pdbx_strand_id
1 'polypeptide(L)'
;MRFFFRNKVPAATNVLIIESGPPEVTGRAMAGLRKLFPKARFHLLTCFPVPSSHHYSSVYEVDKYPGWKAKLALLFRLRKKRWGIMAILCTGQRILLSWKICALLLIPSKTLIVNENADFFWLHWKNWKILLQLSASRLGLNIQIRKPLVTFFRSLFFPFTLLFLLLTALFLYSRHWYRMALWRVSPPPDRLTAASESHPSPGSSTMTNTPRPSEEQSPVLHDTQKP
;
A
#
# COMPACT_ATOMS: atom_id res chain seq x y z
N MET A 1 -1.25 5.80 -14.24
CA MET A 1 -2.57 5.23 -13.88
C MET A 1 -3.63 6.33 -13.75
N ARG A 2 -4.16 6.88 -14.85
CA ARG A 2 -5.06 8.07 -14.79
C ARG A 2 -6.49 7.75 -14.34
N PHE A 3 -6.92 6.50 -14.45
CA PHE A 3 -8.30 6.06 -14.17
C PHE A 3 -8.45 5.32 -12.83
N PHE A 4 -7.35 5.02 -12.15
CA PHE A 4 -7.36 4.26 -10.91
C PHE A 4 -7.97 5.06 -9.74
N PHE A 5 -7.76 6.37 -9.71
CA PHE A 5 -8.29 7.29 -8.69
C PHE A 5 -9.66 7.90 -9.04
N ARG A 6 -10.16 7.70 -10.26
CA ARG A 6 -11.46 8.25 -10.69
C ARG A 6 -12.57 7.22 -10.53
N ASN A 7 -13.69 7.65 -9.95
CA ASN A 7 -14.90 6.84 -9.77
C ASN A 7 -15.81 6.80 -11.00
N LYS A 8 -15.62 7.71 -11.97
CA LYS A 8 -16.45 7.76 -13.19
C LYS A 8 -16.09 6.60 -14.13
N VAL A 9 -17.09 5.80 -14.49
CA VAL A 9 -16.99 4.77 -15.53
C VAL A 9 -16.89 5.47 -16.90
N PRO A 10 -15.83 5.25 -17.68
CA PRO A 10 -15.71 5.85 -19.00
C PRO A 10 -16.67 5.20 -19.99
N ALA A 11 -17.17 5.97 -20.97
CA ALA A 11 -17.86 5.41 -22.12
C ALA A 11 -16.89 4.49 -22.88
N ALA A 12 -17.16 3.19 -22.87
CA ALA A 12 -16.20 2.19 -23.32
C ALA A 12 -16.37 1.91 -24.82
N THR A 13 -15.49 2.47 -25.65
CA THR A 13 -15.46 2.15 -27.08
C THR A 13 -14.67 0.86 -27.35
N ASN A 14 -13.56 0.67 -26.63
CA ASN A 14 -12.70 -0.52 -26.75
C ASN A 14 -12.52 -1.16 -25.37
N VAL A 15 -12.87 -2.44 -25.29
CA VAL A 15 -12.77 -3.28 -24.09
C VAL A 15 -11.76 -4.39 -24.37
N LEU A 16 -10.67 -4.41 -23.61
CA LEU A 16 -9.69 -5.50 -23.66
C LEU A 16 -10.06 -6.55 -22.61
N ILE A 17 -10.27 -7.78 -23.01
CA ILE A 17 -10.57 -8.91 -22.13
C ILE A 17 -9.33 -9.78 -22.03
N ILE A 18 -8.89 -10.05 -20.82
CA ILE A 18 -7.80 -10.96 -20.53
C ILE A 18 -8.41 -12.22 -19.91
N GLU A 19 -8.50 -13.26 -20.71
CA GLU A 19 -9.07 -14.55 -20.35
C GLU A 19 -7.97 -15.53 -19.96
N SER A 20 -8.21 -16.29 -18.89
CA SER A 20 -7.37 -17.44 -18.51
C SER A 20 -8.20 -18.61 -18.00
N GLY A 21 -9.44 -18.73 -18.44
CA GLY A 21 -10.42 -19.61 -17.84
C GLY A 21 -11.11 -20.53 -18.83
N PRO A 22 -11.86 -21.51 -18.31
CA PRO A 22 -12.69 -22.36 -19.16
C PRO A 22 -13.72 -21.51 -19.94
N PRO A 23 -14.07 -21.93 -21.17
CA PRO A 23 -14.89 -21.15 -22.09
C PRO A 23 -16.28 -20.82 -21.54
N GLU A 24 -16.83 -21.65 -20.65
CA GLU A 24 -18.13 -21.43 -20.00
C GLU A 24 -18.16 -20.17 -19.13
N VAL A 25 -17.09 -19.92 -18.36
CA VAL A 25 -16.98 -18.74 -17.50
C VAL A 25 -16.81 -17.51 -18.36
N THR A 26 -16.02 -17.62 -19.43
CA THR A 26 -15.85 -16.55 -20.41
C THR A 26 -17.15 -16.21 -21.11
N GLY A 27 -17.95 -17.20 -21.51
CA GLY A 27 -19.26 -16.98 -22.12
C GLY A 27 -20.21 -16.20 -21.18
N ARG A 28 -20.28 -16.60 -19.91
CA ARG A 28 -21.08 -15.89 -18.90
C ARG A 28 -20.60 -14.47 -18.65
N ALA A 29 -19.29 -14.28 -18.51
CA ALA A 29 -18.66 -12.97 -18.36
C ALA A 29 -18.92 -12.07 -19.58
N MET A 30 -18.82 -12.63 -20.79
CA MET A 30 -19.07 -11.93 -22.05
C MET A 30 -20.52 -11.51 -22.19
N ALA A 31 -21.48 -12.36 -21.80
CA ALA A 31 -22.89 -12.01 -21.79
C ALA A 31 -23.16 -10.80 -20.87
N GLY A 32 -22.56 -10.78 -19.67
CA GLY A 32 -22.65 -9.64 -18.76
C GLY A 32 -21.97 -8.38 -19.31
N LEU A 33 -20.78 -8.50 -19.89
CA LEU A 33 -20.05 -7.37 -20.48
C LEU A 33 -20.79 -6.76 -21.67
N ARG A 34 -21.41 -7.56 -22.53
CA ARG A 34 -22.21 -7.07 -23.66
C ARG A 34 -23.47 -6.35 -23.19
N LYS A 35 -24.10 -6.81 -22.10
CA LYS A 35 -25.22 -6.09 -21.46
C LYS A 35 -24.77 -4.73 -20.90
N LEU A 36 -23.60 -4.68 -20.26
CA LEU A 36 -23.06 -3.44 -19.69
C LEU A 36 -22.55 -2.46 -20.76
N PHE A 37 -21.98 -2.97 -21.85
CA PHE A 37 -21.35 -2.18 -22.90
C PHE A 37 -21.80 -2.62 -24.29
N PRO A 38 -23.05 -2.36 -24.69
CA PRO A 38 -23.62 -2.88 -25.93
C PRO A 38 -22.95 -2.35 -27.21
N LYS A 39 -22.37 -1.15 -27.16
CA LYS A 39 -21.71 -0.50 -28.31
C LYS A 39 -20.18 -0.69 -28.34
N ALA A 40 -19.63 -1.46 -27.41
CA ALA A 40 -18.18 -1.61 -27.27
C ALA A 40 -17.61 -2.66 -28.24
N ARG A 41 -16.38 -2.42 -28.71
CA ARG A 41 -15.57 -3.41 -29.41
C ARG A 41 -14.79 -4.24 -28.40
N PHE A 42 -14.94 -5.56 -28.49
CA PHE A 42 -14.30 -6.50 -27.59
C PHE A 42 -13.06 -7.10 -28.24
N HIS A 43 -11.92 -6.98 -27.56
CA HIS A 43 -10.65 -7.57 -27.96
C HIS A 43 -10.25 -8.61 -26.92
N LEU A 44 -9.83 -9.79 -27.36
CA LEU A 44 -9.50 -10.90 -26.47
C LEU A 44 -7.99 -11.13 -26.42
N LEU A 45 -7.45 -11.27 -25.22
CA LEU A 45 -6.13 -11.80 -24.94
C LEU A 45 -6.32 -13.11 -24.18
N THR A 46 -5.96 -14.24 -24.77
CA THR A 46 -6.24 -15.57 -24.21
C THR A 46 -5.05 -16.52 -24.37
N CYS A 47 -4.97 -17.52 -23.50
CA CYS A 47 -4.06 -18.67 -23.62
C CYS A 47 -4.78 -19.93 -24.13
N PHE A 48 -6.07 -19.84 -24.46
CA PHE A 48 -6.84 -20.96 -24.97
C PHE A 48 -7.08 -20.79 -26.48
N PRO A 49 -7.24 -21.90 -27.21
CA PRO A 49 -7.70 -21.84 -28.59
C PRO A 49 -9.08 -21.17 -28.61
N VAL A 50 -9.22 -20.14 -29.45
CA VAL A 50 -10.45 -19.33 -29.46
C VAL A 50 -11.61 -20.14 -30.03
N PRO A 51 -12.73 -20.26 -29.30
CA PRO A 51 -13.92 -20.88 -29.85
C PRO A 51 -14.50 -19.97 -30.96
N SER A 52 -14.79 -20.57 -32.11
CA SER A 52 -15.31 -19.90 -33.32
C SER A 52 -16.66 -19.19 -33.11
N SER A 53 -17.35 -19.44 -32.00
CA SER A 53 -18.68 -18.91 -31.68
C SER A 53 -18.70 -17.47 -31.18
N HIS A 54 -17.54 -16.85 -30.90
CA HIS A 54 -17.48 -15.52 -30.30
C HIS A 54 -16.91 -14.48 -31.27
N HIS A 55 -17.73 -13.49 -31.63
CA HIS A 55 -17.29 -12.33 -32.41
C HIS A 55 -16.42 -11.40 -31.55
N TYR A 56 -15.10 -11.54 -31.69
CA TYR A 56 -14.10 -10.60 -31.18
C TYR A 56 -13.54 -9.75 -32.32
N SER A 57 -13.30 -8.46 -32.08
CA SER A 57 -12.70 -7.58 -33.09
C SER A 57 -11.22 -7.85 -33.29
N SER A 58 -10.53 -8.35 -32.27
CA SER A 58 -9.16 -8.86 -32.41
C SER A 58 -8.91 -9.90 -31.33
N VAL A 59 -8.14 -10.92 -31.69
CA VAL A 59 -7.71 -11.98 -30.79
C VAL A 59 -6.18 -11.94 -30.70
N TYR A 60 -5.69 -12.01 -29.48
CA TYR A 60 -4.27 -12.10 -29.15
C TYR A 60 -4.06 -13.41 -28.39
N GLU A 61 -3.53 -14.41 -29.06
CA GLU A 61 -3.14 -15.67 -28.43
C GLU A 61 -1.77 -15.50 -27.78
N VAL A 62 -1.68 -15.81 -26.50
CA VAL A 62 -0.46 -15.65 -25.71
C VAL A 62 0.64 -16.61 -26.16
N ASP A 63 0.28 -17.78 -26.66
CA ASP A 63 1.23 -18.79 -27.15
C ASP A 63 2.05 -18.32 -28.35
N LYS A 64 1.53 -17.34 -29.12
CA LYS A 64 2.25 -16.70 -30.23
C LYS A 64 3.36 -15.75 -29.79
N TYR A 65 3.49 -15.47 -28.49
CA TYR A 65 4.44 -14.52 -27.93
C TYR A 65 5.30 -15.16 -26.83
N PRO A 66 6.14 -16.16 -27.16
CA PRO A 66 7.04 -16.78 -26.20
C PRO A 66 8.11 -15.78 -25.72
N GLY A 67 8.35 -15.77 -24.41
CA GLY A 67 9.42 -15.00 -23.78
C GLY A 67 9.08 -13.55 -23.43
N TRP A 68 9.96 -12.94 -22.63
CA TRP A 68 9.75 -11.61 -22.03
C TRP A 68 9.71 -10.47 -23.04
N LYS A 69 10.58 -10.50 -24.06
CA LYS A 69 10.65 -9.45 -25.10
C LYS A 69 9.39 -9.40 -25.95
N ALA A 70 8.91 -10.56 -26.42
CA ALA A 70 7.67 -10.67 -27.22
C ALA A 70 6.44 -10.22 -26.41
N LYS A 71 6.39 -10.62 -25.13
CA LYS A 71 5.38 -10.17 -24.18
C LYS A 71 5.35 -8.65 -24.02
N LEU A 72 6.49 -8.04 -23.74
CA LEU A 72 6.59 -6.59 -23.63
C LEU A 72 6.19 -5.89 -24.93
N ALA A 73 6.67 -6.37 -26.08
CA ALA A 73 6.33 -5.81 -27.38
C ALA A 73 4.81 -5.83 -27.63
N LEU A 74 4.13 -6.93 -27.30
CA LEU A 74 2.67 -7.01 -27.38
C LEU A 74 2.01 -6.03 -26.43
N LEU A 75 2.42 -5.98 -25.15
CA LEU A 75 1.86 -5.05 -24.17
C LEU A 75 2.08 -3.58 -24.54
N PHE A 76 3.22 -3.22 -25.14
CA PHE A 76 3.46 -1.88 -25.67
C PHE A 76 2.58 -1.57 -26.88
N ARG A 77 2.36 -2.54 -27.77
CA ARG A 77 1.41 -2.40 -28.89
C ARG A 77 -0.02 -2.21 -28.38
N LEU A 78 -0.42 -2.98 -27.36
CA LEU A 78 -1.70 -2.80 -26.69
C LEU A 78 -1.75 -1.42 -26.03
N ARG A 79 -0.74 -0.99 -25.29
CA ARG A 79 -0.70 0.34 -24.64
C ARG A 79 -0.94 1.50 -25.61
N LYS A 80 -0.50 1.39 -26.86
CA LYS A 80 -0.75 2.40 -27.91
C LYS A 80 -2.23 2.50 -28.31
N LYS A 81 -2.97 1.39 -28.26
CA LYS A 81 -4.44 1.40 -28.45
C LYS A 81 -5.08 1.99 -27.19
N ARG A 82 -5.81 3.09 -27.31
CA ARG A 82 -6.49 3.74 -26.17
C ARG A 82 -7.66 2.88 -25.68
N TRP A 83 -7.39 2.02 -24.69
CA TRP A 83 -8.40 1.18 -24.06
C TRP A 83 -9.25 1.97 -23.06
N GLY A 84 -10.57 1.87 -23.17
CA GLY A 84 -11.47 2.46 -22.18
C GLY A 84 -11.53 1.58 -20.93
N ILE A 85 -11.73 0.29 -21.13
CA ILE A 85 -11.88 -0.71 -20.08
C ILE A 85 -10.97 -1.91 -20.37
N MET A 86 -10.41 -2.47 -19.31
CA MET A 86 -9.72 -3.76 -19.34
C MET A 86 -10.41 -4.72 -18.36
N ALA A 87 -11.04 -5.76 -18.88
CA ALA A 87 -11.65 -6.82 -18.10
C ALA A 87 -10.64 -7.95 -17.87
N ILE A 88 -10.38 -8.31 -16.62
CA ILE A 88 -9.51 -9.42 -16.25
C ILE A 88 -10.39 -10.52 -15.65
N LEU A 89 -10.46 -11.67 -16.32
CA LEU A 89 -11.18 -12.83 -15.81
C LEU A 89 -10.28 -13.60 -14.83
N CYS A 90 -10.76 -13.80 -13.60
CA CYS A 90 -10.02 -14.46 -12.52
C CYS A 90 -10.64 -15.84 -12.23
N THR A 91 -10.26 -16.83 -13.03
CA THR A 91 -10.77 -18.22 -12.98
C THR A 91 -9.87 -19.18 -12.19
N GLY A 92 -9.15 -18.68 -11.18
CA GLY A 92 -8.30 -19.51 -10.30
C GLY A 92 -6.99 -20.03 -10.91
N GLN A 93 -6.82 -20.00 -12.24
CA GLN A 93 -5.59 -20.48 -12.89
C GLN A 93 -4.45 -19.45 -12.81
N ARG A 94 -3.26 -19.89 -12.37
CA ARG A 94 -2.05 -19.05 -12.24
C ARG A 94 -1.30 -18.82 -13.55
N ILE A 95 -1.65 -19.51 -14.63
CA ILE A 95 -0.84 -19.57 -15.86
C ILE A 95 -0.65 -18.20 -16.54
N LEU A 96 -1.66 -17.34 -16.47
CA LEU A 96 -1.63 -15.99 -17.02
C LEU A 96 -1.42 -14.90 -15.97
N LEU A 97 -1.06 -15.24 -14.72
CA LEU A 97 -0.90 -14.25 -13.65
C LEU A 97 0.13 -13.18 -14.04
N SER A 98 1.28 -13.60 -14.59
CA SER A 98 2.31 -12.68 -15.06
C SER A 98 1.81 -11.77 -16.19
N TRP A 99 0.96 -12.27 -17.09
CA TRP A 99 0.38 -11.45 -18.17
C TRP A 99 -0.63 -10.44 -17.63
N LYS A 100 -1.51 -10.87 -16.72
CA LYS A 100 -2.49 -10.01 -16.05
C LYS A 100 -1.81 -8.90 -15.26
N ILE A 101 -0.78 -9.21 -14.47
CA ILE A 101 -0.02 -8.23 -13.69
C ILE A 101 0.68 -7.24 -14.61
N CYS A 102 1.40 -7.72 -15.63
CA CYS A 102 2.07 -6.82 -16.57
C CYS A 102 1.08 -5.93 -17.34
N ALA A 103 -0.05 -6.48 -17.79
CA ALA A 103 -1.09 -5.70 -18.44
C ALA A 103 -1.70 -4.65 -17.50
N LEU A 104 -1.94 -5.02 -16.24
CA LEU A 104 -2.45 -4.12 -15.21
C LEU A 104 -1.53 -2.92 -14.94
N LEU A 105 -0.22 -3.18 -14.89
CA LEU A 105 0.78 -2.15 -14.65
C LEU A 105 1.03 -1.28 -15.89
N LEU A 106 1.06 -1.89 -17.08
CA LEU A 106 1.52 -1.22 -18.30
C LEU A 106 0.39 -0.56 -19.10
N ILE A 107 -0.84 -1.06 -19.03
CA ILE A 107 -1.96 -0.57 -19.83
C ILE A 107 -2.79 0.44 -19.02
N PRO A 108 -2.80 1.72 -19.40
CA PRO A 108 -3.55 2.75 -18.68
C PRO A 108 -5.05 2.68 -19.05
N SER A 109 -5.80 1.81 -18.39
CA SER A 109 -7.24 1.62 -18.61
C SER A 109 -7.99 1.51 -17.28
N LYS A 110 -9.33 1.61 -17.31
CA LYS A 110 -10.13 1.30 -16.14
C LYS A 110 -10.28 -0.22 -16.05
N THR A 111 -9.73 -0.82 -14.99
CA THR A 111 -9.74 -2.28 -14.85
C THR A 111 -11.03 -2.75 -14.19
N LEU A 112 -11.68 -3.71 -14.83
CA LEU A 112 -12.78 -4.49 -14.31
C LEU A 112 -12.26 -5.90 -14.04
N ILE A 113 -12.58 -6.46 -12.89
CA ILE A 113 -12.20 -7.82 -12.50
C ILE A 113 -13.47 -8.64 -12.51
N VAL A 114 -13.42 -9.76 -13.22
CA VAL A 114 -14.54 -10.70 -13.30
C VAL A 114 -14.19 -11.94 -12.51
N ASN A 115 -15.04 -12.28 -11.55
CA ASN A 115 -14.87 -13.48 -10.74
C ASN A 115 -15.31 -14.75 -11.49
N GLU A 116 -15.02 -15.94 -10.96
CA GLU A 116 -15.49 -17.22 -11.53
C GLU A 116 -17.02 -17.32 -11.61
N ASN A 117 -17.71 -16.63 -10.70
CA ASN A 117 -19.16 -16.51 -10.68
C ASN A 117 -19.71 -15.50 -11.71
N ALA A 118 -18.84 -14.93 -12.56
CA ALA A 118 -19.17 -13.84 -13.49
C ALA A 118 -19.59 -12.52 -12.81
N ASP A 119 -19.27 -12.34 -11.53
CA ASP A 119 -19.46 -11.08 -10.82
C ASP A 119 -18.43 -10.02 -11.25
N PHE A 120 -18.89 -8.78 -11.43
CA PHE A 120 -18.08 -7.66 -11.91
C PHE A 120 -17.63 -6.74 -10.77
N PHE A 121 -16.33 -6.63 -10.58
CA PHE A 121 -15.71 -5.75 -9.59
C PHE A 121 -14.83 -4.71 -10.25
N TRP A 122 -15.10 -3.43 -10.00
CA TRP A 122 -14.18 -2.40 -10.45
C TRP A 122 -12.95 -2.34 -9.56
N LEU A 123 -11.78 -2.29 -10.19
CA LEU A 123 -10.53 -2.08 -9.47
C LEU A 123 -10.38 -0.59 -9.14
N HIS A 124 -10.69 -0.24 -7.89
CA HIS A 124 -10.45 1.09 -7.31
C HIS A 124 -9.55 0.97 -6.09
N TRP A 125 -8.78 2.04 -5.81
CA TRP A 125 -8.00 2.14 -4.57
C TRP A 125 -8.85 1.96 -3.31
N LYS A 126 -10.09 2.49 -3.29
CA LYS A 126 -11.00 2.33 -2.16
C LYS A 126 -11.42 0.88 -1.92
N ASN A 127 -11.45 0.05 -2.98
CA ASN A 127 -11.86 -1.36 -2.90
C ASN A 127 -10.67 -2.32 -2.84
N TRP A 128 -9.45 -1.83 -2.58
CA TRP A 128 -8.27 -2.68 -2.47
C TRP A 128 -8.41 -3.76 -1.38
N LYS A 129 -9.16 -3.49 -0.29
CA LYS A 129 -9.42 -4.49 0.75
C LYS A 129 -10.18 -5.70 0.22
N ILE A 130 -11.21 -5.46 -0.60
CA ILE A 130 -12.01 -6.50 -1.26
C ILE A 130 -11.13 -7.27 -2.24
N LEU A 131 -10.32 -6.56 -3.03
CA LEU A 131 -9.34 -7.19 -3.91
C LEU A 131 -8.37 -8.08 -3.14
N LEU A 132 -7.86 -7.61 -2.00
CA LEU A 132 -6.94 -8.35 -1.16
C LEU A 132 -7.60 -9.62 -0.64
N GLN A 133 -8.85 -9.52 -0.17
CA GLN A 133 -9.61 -10.64 0.36
C GLN A 133 -9.87 -11.70 -0.72
N LEU A 134 -10.25 -11.28 -1.93
CA LEU A 134 -10.39 -12.17 -3.09
C LEU A 134 -9.05 -12.77 -3.53
N SER A 135 -7.94 -12.02 -3.43
CA SER A 135 -6.61 -12.55 -3.76
C SER A 135 -6.09 -13.53 -2.71
N ALA A 136 -6.38 -13.28 -1.43
CA ALA A 136 -5.98 -14.12 -0.31
C ALA A 136 -6.68 -15.48 -0.38
N SER A 137 -8.00 -15.49 -0.62
CA SER A 137 -8.75 -16.74 -0.84
C SER A 137 -8.22 -17.54 -2.04
N ARG A 138 -7.81 -16.87 -3.12
CA ARG A 138 -7.25 -17.50 -4.34
C ARG A 138 -5.83 -18.03 -4.18
N LEU A 139 -5.03 -17.41 -3.33
CA LEU A 139 -3.63 -17.82 -3.12
C LEU A 139 -3.51 -18.99 -2.13
N GLY A 140 -4.62 -19.48 -1.55
CA GLY A 140 -4.60 -20.40 -0.41
C GLY A 140 -3.96 -19.77 0.83
N LEU A 141 -3.70 -18.46 0.76
CA LEU A 141 -3.20 -17.68 1.86
C LEU A 141 -4.41 -17.37 2.72
N ASN A 142 -4.65 -18.27 3.67
CA ASN A 142 -5.38 -17.96 4.89
C ASN A 142 -5.03 -16.51 5.31
N ILE A 143 -6.02 -15.75 5.76
CA ILE A 143 -6.06 -14.28 6.01
C ILE A 143 -4.88 -13.70 6.85
N GLN A 144 -3.92 -14.53 7.21
CA GLN A 144 -2.64 -14.23 7.84
C GLN A 144 -1.63 -13.43 6.99
N ILE A 145 -1.85 -13.03 5.73
CA ILE A 145 -0.86 -12.18 4.98
C ILE A 145 -0.62 -10.82 5.66
N ARG A 146 -1.56 -10.35 6.49
CA ARG A 146 -1.32 -9.16 7.33
C ARG A 146 -0.12 -9.32 8.26
N LYS A 147 0.14 -10.52 8.79
CA LYS A 147 1.25 -10.76 9.72
C LYS A 147 2.63 -10.69 9.04
N PRO A 148 2.95 -11.46 7.98
CA PRO A 148 4.28 -11.42 7.37
C PRO A 148 4.54 -10.11 6.64
N LEU A 149 3.54 -9.45 6.05
CA LEU A 149 3.78 -8.17 5.37
C LEU A 149 4.07 -7.04 6.37
N VAL A 150 3.35 -6.99 7.48
CA VAL A 150 3.65 -6.06 8.58
C VAL A 150 4.98 -6.41 9.24
N THR A 151 5.29 -7.69 9.46
CA THR A 151 6.59 -8.12 9.98
C THR A 151 7.73 -7.78 9.02
N PHE A 152 7.53 -7.93 7.71
CA PHE A 152 8.51 -7.58 6.69
C PHE A 152 8.77 -6.08 6.65
N PHE A 153 7.71 -5.27 6.60
CA PHE A 153 7.85 -3.81 6.68
C PHE A 153 8.47 -3.39 8.00
N ARG A 154 8.09 -3.99 9.12
CA ARG A 154 8.67 -3.71 10.44
C ARG A 154 10.16 -4.07 10.46
N SER A 155 10.55 -5.22 9.89
CA SER A 155 11.94 -5.63 9.74
C SER A 155 12.73 -4.67 8.85
N LEU A 156 12.12 -4.21 7.75
CA LEU A 156 12.74 -3.26 6.83
C LEU A 156 12.92 -1.87 7.44
N PHE A 157 11.95 -1.38 8.20
CA PHE A 157 12.00 -0.05 8.84
C PHE A 157 12.77 -0.03 10.16
N PHE A 158 12.88 -1.16 10.85
CA PHE A 158 13.61 -1.30 12.11
C PHE A 158 15.04 -0.71 12.09
N PRO A 159 15.92 -1.06 11.12
CA PRO A 159 17.28 -0.53 11.10
C PRO A 159 17.29 0.99 10.90
N PHE A 160 16.35 1.55 10.14
CA PHE A 160 16.26 2.99 9.93
C PHE A 160 15.81 3.72 11.20
N THR A 161 14.81 3.19 11.92
CA THR A 161 14.40 3.76 13.21
C THR A 161 15.50 3.67 14.26
N LEU A 162 16.24 2.57 14.31
CA LEU A 162 17.38 2.40 15.22
C LEU A 162 18.50 3.40 14.91
N LEU A 163 18.86 3.53 13.63
CA LEU A 163 19.88 4.47 13.17
C LEU A 163 19.48 5.92 13.46
N PHE A 164 18.21 6.27 13.22
CA PHE A 164 17.67 7.58 13.55
C PHE A 164 17.78 7.87 15.05
N LEU A 165 17.41 6.92 15.92
CA LEU A 165 17.56 7.07 17.37
C LEU A 165 19.03 7.25 17.78
N LEU A 166 19.95 6.45 17.22
CA LEU A 166 21.38 6.53 17.51
C LEU A 166 21.96 7.89 17.13
N LEU A 167 21.63 8.41 15.95
CA LEU A 167 22.06 9.73 15.50
C LEU A 167 21.51 10.83 16.42
N THR A 168 20.24 10.71 16.81
CA THR A 168 19.60 11.70 17.70
C THR A 168 20.26 11.69 19.08
N ALA A 169 20.54 10.50 19.64
CA ALA A 169 21.24 10.37 20.91
C ALA A 169 22.66 10.93 20.83
N LEU A 170 23.42 10.59 19.79
CA LEU A 170 24.78 11.09 19.57
C LEU A 170 24.80 12.62 19.48
N PHE A 171 23.82 13.23 18.79
CA PHE A 171 23.69 14.68 18.71
C PHE A 171 23.42 15.34 20.07
N LEU A 172 22.52 14.77 20.87
CA LEU A 172 22.22 15.30 22.20
C LEU A 172 23.43 15.18 23.16
N TYR A 173 24.11 14.03 23.15
CA TYR A 173 25.29 13.80 23.98
C TYR A 173 26.47 14.65 23.56
N SER A 174 26.76 14.75 22.26
CA SER A 174 27.82 15.62 21.74
C SER A 174 27.56 17.08 22.09
N ARG A 175 26.31 17.56 21.97
CA ARG A 175 25.92 18.91 22.40
C ARG A 175 26.12 19.11 23.91
N HIS A 176 25.74 18.14 24.73
CA HIS A 176 25.92 18.21 26.18
C HIS A 176 27.41 18.26 26.57
N TRP A 177 28.22 17.38 25.98
CA TRP A 177 29.66 17.36 26.17
C TRP A 177 30.34 18.63 25.67
N TYR A 178 29.92 19.16 24.52
CA TYR A 178 30.45 20.41 23.98
C TYR A 178 30.19 21.59 24.92
N ARG A 179 29.00 21.66 25.55
CA ARG A 179 28.73 22.63 26.60
C ARG A 179 29.66 22.46 27.79
N MET A 180 29.87 21.23 28.28
CA MET A 180 30.77 20.97 29.41
C MET A 180 32.23 21.32 29.08
N ALA A 181 32.69 21.05 27.85
CA ALA A 181 34.02 21.41 27.39
C ALA A 181 34.22 22.93 27.29
N LEU A 182 33.22 23.65 26.76
CA LEU A 182 33.22 25.12 26.75
C LEU A 182 33.33 25.71 28.16
N TRP A 183 32.64 25.12 29.14
CA TRP A 183 32.70 25.56 30.54
C TRP A 183 34.08 25.33 31.18
N ARG A 184 34.86 24.36 30.69
CA ARG A 184 36.25 24.18 31.15
C ARG A 184 37.21 25.20 30.53
N VAL A 185 36.96 25.64 29.31
CA VAL A 185 37.87 26.55 28.58
C VAL A 185 37.61 28.01 28.93
N SER A 186 36.38 28.36 29.32
CA SER A 186 36.01 29.72 29.76
C SER A 186 35.75 29.75 31.27
N PRO A 187 36.78 29.91 32.12
CA PRO A 187 36.54 30.25 33.52
C PRO A 187 35.79 31.59 33.59
N PRO A 188 34.72 31.71 34.38
CA PRO A 188 34.01 32.97 34.54
C PRO A 188 34.97 34.03 35.11
N PRO A 189 34.98 35.26 34.56
CA PRO A 189 35.92 36.33 34.94
C PRO A 189 35.79 36.77 36.41
N ASP A 190 34.74 36.35 37.12
CA ASP A 190 34.38 36.86 38.44
C ASP A 190 35.22 36.28 39.60
N ARG A 191 36.18 35.38 39.34
CA ARG A 191 37.05 34.85 40.41
C ARG A 191 38.22 35.74 40.82
N LEU A 192 38.45 36.87 40.13
CA LEU A 192 39.51 37.81 40.52
C LEU A 192 39.05 38.87 41.54
N THR A 193 37.74 39.05 41.75
CA THR A 193 37.21 40.06 42.69
C THR A 193 36.80 39.47 44.05
N ALA A 194 36.53 38.18 44.14
CA ALA A 194 36.05 37.55 45.39
C ALA A 194 37.15 37.26 46.45
N ALA A 195 38.43 37.51 46.15
CA ALA A 195 39.51 37.34 47.13
C ALA A 195 39.64 38.50 48.14
N SER A 196 38.80 39.55 48.03
CA SER A 196 38.94 40.77 48.86
C SER A 196 37.90 40.94 49.96
N GLU A 197 36.88 40.09 50.09
CA GLU A 197 35.83 40.29 51.12
C GLU A 197 35.78 39.12 52.11
N SER A 198 36.67 39.22 53.09
CA SER A 198 36.58 38.64 54.41
C SER A 198 35.35 39.18 55.18
N HIS A 199 34.44 38.30 55.60
CA HIS A 199 34.09 38.06 57.02
C HIS A 199 32.82 37.21 57.16
N PRO A 200 32.81 36.18 58.03
CA PRO A 200 31.62 35.40 58.34
C PRO A 200 30.82 36.06 59.47
N SER A 201 29.50 36.07 59.34
CA SER A 201 28.58 36.39 60.43
C SER A 201 27.69 35.14 60.66
N PRO A 202 27.64 34.57 61.88
CA PRO A 202 26.88 33.36 62.16
C PRO A 202 25.45 33.74 62.56
N GLY A 203 24.45 33.13 61.95
CA GLY A 203 23.08 33.37 62.40
C GLY A 203 22.00 32.61 61.67
N SER A 204 21.29 31.79 62.45
CA SER A 204 19.89 31.43 62.28
C SER A 204 19.58 30.22 61.40
N SER A 205 19.64 29.07 62.06
CA SER A 205 18.74 27.93 61.86
C SER A 205 17.29 28.39 61.83
N THR A 206 16.52 28.01 60.81
CA THR A 206 15.06 27.90 60.94
C THR A 206 14.57 26.69 60.18
N MET A 207 14.02 25.77 60.97
CA MET A 207 13.30 24.57 60.58
C MET A 207 12.05 24.87 59.75
N THR A 208 11.43 23.78 59.29
CA THR A 208 9.99 23.58 58.99
C THR A 208 9.49 24.14 57.65
N ASN A 209 8.65 23.48 56.86
CA ASN A 209 7.81 22.31 57.09
C ASN A 209 7.49 21.63 55.75
N THR A 210 7.41 20.30 55.76
CA THR A 210 6.86 19.47 54.68
C THR A 210 5.34 19.38 54.84
N PRO A 211 4.55 19.55 53.76
CA PRO A 211 3.26 18.89 53.68
C PRO A 211 3.17 17.96 52.45
N ARG A 212 2.82 16.71 52.74
CA ARG A 212 2.18 15.71 51.87
C ARG A 212 0.71 15.60 52.37
N PRO A 213 -0.22 14.85 51.75
CA PRO A 213 -0.54 14.53 50.35
C PRO A 213 -2.02 14.88 50.02
N SER A 214 -2.44 14.77 48.75
CA SER A 214 -3.82 14.44 48.33
C SER A 214 -3.68 13.83 46.93
N GLU A 215 -3.70 12.50 46.73
CA GLU A 215 -4.89 11.64 46.66
C GLU A 215 -6.04 12.30 45.88
N GLU A 216 -6.00 12.17 44.55
CA GLU A 216 -7.12 12.52 43.67
C GLU A 216 -7.50 11.30 42.82
N GLN A 217 -8.82 11.13 42.77
CA GLN A 217 -9.57 9.92 42.52
C GLN A 217 -9.62 9.51 41.05
N SER A 218 -9.61 8.20 40.82
CA SER A 218 -10.08 7.55 39.60
C SER A 218 -11.61 7.63 39.47
N PRO A 219 -12.16 7.84 38.26
CA PRO A 219 -13.52 7.43 37.94
C PRO A 219 -13.55 6.22 37.01
N VAL A 220 -14.04 5.10 37.57
CA VAL A 220 -15.22 4.31 37.14
C VAL A 220 -15.68 4.55 35.68
N LEU A 221 -15.47 3.57 34.79
CA LEU A 221 -16.47 2.59 34.29
C LEU A 221 -17.70 3.23 33.60
N HIS A 222 -17.76 3.14 32.27
CA HIS A 222 -19.04 2.99 31.58
C HIS A 222 -18.91 2.00 30.42
N ASP A 223 -19.55 0.86 30.66
CA ASP A 223 -19.94 -0.16 29.72
C ASP A 223 -21.09 0.39 28.85
N THR A 224 -21.05 0.18 27.53
CA THR A 224 -22.24 0.37 26.69
C THR A 224 -22.18 -0.58 25.50
N GLN A 225 -22.63 -1.80 25.79
CA GLN A 225 -23.02 -2.82 24.84
C GLN A 225 -24.45 -2.53 24.35
N LYS A 226 -24.67 -2.45 23.02
CA LYS A 226 -25.99 -2.68 22.40
C LYS A 226 -25.87 -2.90 20.87
N PRO A 227 -26.91 -3.48 20.23
CA PRO A 227 -26.84 -4.69 19.41
C PRO A 227 -26.62 -4.44 17.91
#